data_AF-A0AAV6B4Q5-F1
#
_entry.id   AF-A0AAV6B4Q5-F1
#
_cell.length_a   1.000
_cell.length_b   1.000
_cell.length_c   1.000
_cell.angle_alpha   90.00
_cell.angle_beta   90.00
_cell.angle_gamma   90.00
#
_symmetry.space_group_name_H-M   'P 1'
#
loop_
_entity.id
_entity.type
_entity.pdbx_description
1 polymer ?
#
loop_
_entity_poly.entity_id
_entity_poly.type
_entity_poly.pdbx_seq_one_letter_code
_entity_poly.pdbx_strand_id
1 'polypeptide(L)'
;MTTRFLSSPSVIALALSIVATTAAAAPRVLPEGKLPNDARLEPLKDLDGYFPFTPPKSKAEWEKRSERVRRQILISQGLWPMPTKTPLNAVMHGKIDRGEYTVEKVFFESAPGFFVTGNLYRPKNVTGKAPGVLFAHGHWANARLSESSDAELRREIAEGEERFEQGGRSKFQSMCVQLARMGCVVWQWDMLSDSDSIQFSPQIVHRFAKQRPEMNTTVNWGLYSPQAESHLQSIMGLQTLNAIRSLDFLLSLAEVDPDRVAITGASGGGTQTMLLAAIDPRVTLSFPAVMVSTAMQGGCTCENSSLLRVNTGNIEFAGLFAPKPQGMTTANDWTKEMSTKGFPELKKLYTLLGAPNNVMLKRGEHFPHNYNAVSRGAFYTWLNRHFKLGQKEPVIERDYEPLKREQLTVWDEQHPAPKAADPDFERQLLRQLHDDAQKQLAAEQATPERFRKAYGNAFDIILDGGLAEVGDVELAETKKTDRGSWSESNGLLRNKTYREELPAVICAPKQANGHTVVWLSGAGKSALYTADGSLQPEVTKLLNSGATVIGVDLLYQGEFLADGKPLARTPRVKNPREAAPYTFGYNHALFVHRVHDVLSVV
;
A
#
# COMPACT_ATOMS: atom_id res chain seq x y z
N MET A 1 70.65 40.23 39.69
CA MET A 1 69.52 41.12 39.34
C MET A 1 68.36 40.26 38.85
N THR A 2 67.23 40.36 39.56
CA THR A 2 65.84 40.17 39.07
C THR A 2 65.39 38.84 38.45
N THR A 3 64.80 37.99 39.31
CA THR A 3 63.49 37.28 39.21
C THR A 3 62.74 37.19 37.87
N ARG A 4 62.23 35.98 37.54
CA ARG A 4 60.78 35.65 37.46
C ARG A 4 60.51 34.15 37.14
N PHE A 5 59.67 33.55 38.00
CA PHE A 5 58.66 32.48 37.84
C PHE A 5 58.79 31.40 36.74
N LEU A 6 58.71 30.14 37.17
CA LEU A 6 57.85 29.11 36.57
C LEU A 6 57.41 28.10 37.67
N SER A 7 56.11 28.05 37.93
CA SER A 7 55.44 27.14 38.86
C SER A 7 55.11 25.82 38.16
N SER A 8 55.41 24.70 38.84
CA SER A 8 54.95 23.36 38.45
C SER A 8 53.48 23.18 38.85
N PRO A 9 52.59 22.70 37.96
CA PRO A 9 51.27 22.26 38.38
C PRO A 9 51.31 20.77 38.74
N SER A 10 50.94 20.47 39.99
CA SER A 10 50.62 19.14 40.48
C SER A 10 49.49 18.53 39.64
N VAL A 11 49.72 17.32 39.13
CA VAL A 11 48.69 16.51 38.48
C VAL A 11 47.73 15.99 39.55
N ILE A 12 46.57 16.63 39.66
CA ILE A 12 45.42 16.09 40.42
C ILE A 12 44.72 15.11 39.48
N ALA A 13 44.89 13.81 39.73
CA ALA A 13 44.09 12.77 39.11
C ALA A 13 42.67 12.86 39.68
N LEU A 14 41.77 13.55 38.95
CA LEU A 14 40.35 13.56 39.23
C LEU A 14 39.76 12.23 38.78
N ALA A 15 39.61 11.28 39.71
CA ALA A 15 38.79 10.10 39.50
C ALA A 15 37.33 10.55 39.39
N LEU A 16 36.89 10.82 38.15
CA LEU A 16 35.48 11.00 37.81
C LEU A 16 34.80 9.64 37.93
N SER A 17 34.28 9.36 39.12
CA SER A 17 33.28 8.31 39.31
C SER A 17 32.03 8.73 38.52
N ILE A 18 31.90 8.24 37.29
CA ILE A 18 30.63 8.26 36.58
C ILE A 18 29.75 7.26 37.32
N VAL A 19 29.00 7.75 38.32
CA VAL A 19 27.88 7.01 38.88
C VAL A 19 26.81 7.01 37.79
N ALA A 20 26.82 5.98 36.95
CA ALA A 20 25.64 5.62 36.19
C ALA A 20 24.55 5.31 37.22
N THR A 21 23.53 6.15 37.29
CA THR A 21 22.31 5.86 38.05
C THR A 21 21.61 4.68 37.39
N THR A 22 22.04 3.47 37.71
CA THR A 22 21.29 2.26 37.40
C THR A 22 20.03 2.29 38.27
N ALA A 23 18.89 2.61 37.67
CA ALA A 23 17.61 2.27 38.30
C ALA A 23 17.65 0.78 38.65
N ALA A 24 17.28 0.40 39.87
CA ALA A 24 17.13 -1.01 40.20
C ALA A 24 16.10 -1.61 39.25
N ALA A 25 16.48 -2.69 38.58
CA ALA A 25 15.60 -3.36 37.64
C ALA A 25 14.38 -3.91 38.41
N ALA A 26 13.18 -3.75 37.85
CA ALA A 26 12.02 -4.49 38.33
C ALA A 26 12.35 -5.99 38.44
N PRO A 27 11.64 -6.74 39.31
CA PRO A 27 11.72 -8.18 39.32
C PRO A 27 11.58 -8.74 37.90
N ARG A 28 12.58 -9.52 37.46
CA ARG A 28 12.49 -10.19 36.15
C ARG A 28 11.44 -11.29 36.21
N VAL A 29 10.63 -11.36 35.17
CA VAL A 29 9.64 -12.42 34.95
C VAL A 29 10.30 -13.60 34.25
N LEU A 30 11.17 -13.32 33.27
CA LEU A 30 11.91 -14.32 32.50
C LEU A 30 13.34 -14.48 33.03
N PRO A 31 13.94 -15.68 32.89
CA PRO A 31 15.36 -15.87 33.17
C PRO A 31 16.23 -14.86 32.43
N GLU A 32 17.38 -14.51 33.01
CA GLU A 32 18.32 -13.58 32.40
C GLU A 32 18.72 -14.03 30.99
N GLY A 33 18.78 -13.09 30.04
CA GLY A 33 19.09 -13.35 28.64
C GLY A 33 17.96 -14.00 27.81
N LYS A 34 16.83 -14.36 28.42
CA LYS A 34 15.67 -14.86 27.67
C LYS A 34 14.71 -13.73 27.32
N LEU A 35 14.28 -13.73 26.06
CA LEU A 35 13.24 -12.84 25.53
C LEU A 35 11.86 -13.52 25.63
N PRO A 36 10.77 -12.73 25.66
CA PRO A 36 9.41 -13.26 25.53
C PRO A 36 9.25 -14.08 24.24
N ASN A 37 8.42 -15.13 24.27
CA ASN A 37 8.10 -15.92 23.08
C ASN A 37 7.00 -15.21 22.27
N ASP A 38 7.41 -14.15 21.57
CA ASP A 38 6.52 -13.23 20.87
C ASP A 38 6.72 -13.30 19.35
N ALA A 39 5.64 -13.53 18.61
CA ALA A 39 5.67 -13.66 17.15
C ALA A 39 6.22 -12.41 16.44
N ARG A 40 6.17 -11.24 17.08
CA ARG A 40 6.67 -9.97 16.51
C ARG A 40 8.20 -9.82 16.61
N LEU A 41 8.87 -10.77 17.26
CA LEU A 41 10.32 -10.93 17.22
C LEU A 41 10.78 -11.84 16.05
N GLU A 42 9.85 -12.51 15.37
CA GLU A 42 10.14 -13.24 14.14
C GLU A 42 10.51 -12.25 12.99
N PRO A 43 11.16 -12.71 11.90
CA PRO A 43 11.51 -11.85 10.79
C PRO A 43 10.30 -11.12 10.19
N LEU A 44 10.47 -9.81 9.93
CA LEU A 44 9.44 -8.99 9.29
C LEU A 44 9.09 -9.51 7.89
N LYS A 45 7.82 -9.37 7.52
CA LYS A 45 7.32 -9.71 6.20
C LYS A 45 7.77 -8.68 5.17
N ASP A 46 8.32 -9.12 4.04
CA ASP A 46 8.65 -8.25 2.92
C ASP A 46 7.75 -8.53 1.70
N LEU A 47 8.03 -7.82 0.60
CA LEU A 47 7.24 -7.89 -0.64
C LEU A 47 7.30 -9.26 -1.34
N ASP A 48 8.32 -10.08 -1.03
CA ASP A 48 8.55 -11.41 -1.60
C ASP A 48 8.08 -12.54 -0.66
N GLY A 49 7.46 -12.18 0.47
CA GLY A 49 6.85 -13.12 1.40
C GLY A 49 5.69 -13.92 0.79
N TYR A 50 5.13 -14.85 1.58
CA TYR A 50 3.94 -15.60 1.19
C TYR A 50 2.65 -14.85 1.58
N PHE A 51 1.75 -14.64 0.63
CA PHE A 51 0.49 -13.91 0.77
C PHE A 51 -0.70 -14.80 0.39
N PRO A 52 -1.07 -15.77 1.25
CA PRO A 52 -2.24 -16.60 1.01
C PRO A 52 -3.52 -15.77 1.12
N PHE A 53 -4.57 -16.20 0.41
CA PHE A 53 -5.93 -15.71 0.62
C PHE A 53 -6.77 -16.86 1.15
N THR A 54 -7.43 -16.66 2.28
CA THR A 54 -8.36 -17.64 2.84
C THR A 54 -9.78 -17.19 2.48
N PRO A 55 -10.50 -17.89 1.59
CA PRO A 55 -11.86 -17.53 1.25
C PRO A 55 -12.75 -17.51 2.51
N PRO A 56 -13.65 -16.51 2.63
CA PRO A 56 -14.56 -16.41 3.77
C PRO A 56 -15.55 -17.58 3.78
N LYS A 57 -16.10 -17.90 4.95
CA LYS A 57 -17.04 -19.03 5.12
C LYS A 57 -18.45 -18.69 4.66
N SER A 58 -18.78 -17.40 4.57
CA SER A 58 -20.11 -16.93 4.17
C SER A 58 -20.05 -15.61 3.40
N LYS A 59 -21.16 -15.27 2.73
CA LYS A 59 -21.32 -13.97 2.05
C LYS A 59 -21.23 -12.80 3.03
N ALA A 60 -21.82 -12.93 4.22
CA ALA A 60 -21.79 -11.89 5.25
C ALA A 60 -20.35 -11.64 5.77
N GLU A 61 -19.56 -12.71 5.96
CA GLU A 61 -18.13 -12.57 6.30
C GLU A 61 -17.36 -11.86 5.17
N TRP A 62 -17.65 -12.21 3.91
CA TRP A 62 -17.04 -11.54 2.76
C TRP A 62 -17.39 -10.05 2.70
N GLU A 63 -18.67 -9.69 2.87
CA GLU A 63 -19.13 -8.30 2.82
C GLU A 63 -18.36 -7.44 3.83
N LYS A 64 -18.32 -7.87 5.10
CA LYS A 64 -17.57 -7.19 6.16
C LYS A 64 -16.08 -7.08 5.84
N ARG A 65 -15.43 -8.18 5.44
CA ARG A 65 -14.00 -8.19 5.12
C ARG A 65 -13.68 -7.29 3.93
N SER A 66 -14.47 -7.41 2.87
CA SER A 66 -14.25 -6.70 1.62
C SER A 66 -14.43 -5.18 1.78
N GLU A 67 -15.35 -4.73 2.63
CA GLU A 67 -15.48 -3.31 2.98
C GLU A 67 -14.23 -2.81 3.70
N ARG A 68 -13.75 -3.57 4.70
CA ARG A 68 -12.53 -3.25 5.45
C ARG A 68 -11.32 -3.12 4.52
N VAL A 69 -11.10 -4.08 3.62
CA VAL A 69 -9.92 -4.05 2.72
C VAL A 69 -10.01 -2.92 1.69
N ARG A 70 -11.21 -2.59 1.17
CA ARG A 70 -11.38 -1.39 0.31
C ARG A 70 -11.02 -0.12 1.05
N ARG A 71 -11.46 0.00 2.30
CA ARG A 71 -11.13 1.14 3.14
C ARG A 71 -9.64 1.20 3.43
N GLN A 72 -8.99 0.06 3.65
CA GLN A 72 -7.54 -0.04 3.79
C GLN A 72 -6.80 0.47 2.55
N ILE A 73 -7.24 0.09 1.34
CA ILE A 73 -6.69 0.63 0.09
C ILE A 73 -6.83 2.16 0.06
N LEU A 74 -8.02 2.70 0.33
CA LEU A 74 -8.24 4.15 0.30
C LEU A 74 -7.41 4.91 1.33
N ILE A 75 -7.37 4.45 2.58
CA ILE A 75 -6.61 5.09 3.66
C ILE A 75 -5.10 5.03 3.39
N SER A 76 -4.57 3.84 3.10
CA SER A 76 -3.13 3.63 2.83
C SER A 76 -2.59 4.46 1.68
N GLN A 77 -3.47 4.98 0.83
CA GLN A 77 -3.13 5.78 -0.35
C GLN A 77 -3.48 7.26 -0.20
N GLY A 78 -3.91 7.70 0.99
CA GLY A 78 -4.26 9.10 1.25
C GLY A 78 -5.53 9.53 0.53
N LEU A 79 -6.42 8.58 0.20
CA LEU A 79 -7.70 8.81 -0.51
C LEU A 79 -8.91 8.70 0.44
N TRP A 80 -8.68 8.86 1.75
CA TRP A 80 -9.72 8.89 2.78
C TRP A 80 -9.54 10.13 3.69
N PRO A 81 -10.42 11.16 3.57
CA PRO A 81 -11.52 11.26 2.61
C PRO A 81 -11.00 11.35 1.16
N MET A 82 -11.86 11.04 0.20
CA MET A 82 -11.51 11.16 -1.22
C MET A 82 -11.17 12.64 -1.52
N PRO A 83 -10.05 12.95 -2.20
CA PRO A 83 -9.73 14.32 -2.56
C PRO A 83 -10.86 14.99 -3.34
N THR A 84 -11.10 16.27 -3.07
CA THR A 84 -12.14 17.04 -3.77
C THR A 84 -11.88 17.02 -5.28
N LYS A 85 -12.81 16.45 -6.04
CA LYS A 85 -12.71 16.37 -7.50
C LYS A 85 -12.87 17.76 -8.11
N THR A 86 -11.85 18.22 -8.84
CA THR A 86 -11.87 19.47 -9.62
C THR A 86 -12.32 19.21 -11.07
N PRO A 87 -12.60 20.24 -11.88
CA PRO A 87 -12.76 20.07 -13.32
C PRO A 87 -11.56 19.35 -13.93
N LEU A 88 -11.79 18.48 -14.91
CA LEU A 88 -10.71 17.77 -15.61
C LEU A 88 -9.87 18.69 -16.49
N ASN A 89 -10.44 19.79 -17.00
CA ASN A 89 -9.76 20.68 -17.95
C ASN A 89 -9.14 19.90 -19.13
N ALA A 90 -9.88 18.92 -19.64
CA ALA A 90 -9.37 17.99 -20.64
C ALA A 90 -9.17 18.68 -21.99
N VAL A 91 -7.99 18.46 -22.57
CA VAL A 91 -7.63 18.91 -23.92
C VAL A 91 -7.46 17.67 -24.79
N MET A 92 -8.21 17.62 -25.88
CA MET A 92 -8.12 16.58 -26.91
C MET A 92 -7.69 17.22 -28.23
N HIS A 93 -6.58 16.77 -28.81
CA HIS A 93 -6.04 17.38 -30.03
C HIS A 93 -5.32 16.36 -30.93
N GLY A 94 -4.89 16.82 -32.11
CA GLY A 94 -4.09 16.02 -33.02
C GLY A 94 -4.79 14.75 -33.53
N LYS A 95 -6.08 14.85 -33.88
CA LYS A 95 -6.87 13.69 -34.35
C LYS A 95 -6.29 13.09 -35.63
N ILE A 96 -6.00 11.79 -35.59
CA ILE A 96 -5.52 11.00 -36.72
C ILE A 96 -6.56 9.95 -37.09
N ASP A 97 -7.03 9.98 -38.34
CA ASP A 97 -7.94 8.97 -38.90
C ASP A 97 -7.15 7.76 -39.42
N ARG A 98 -7.53 6.56 -38.99
CA ARG A 98 -6.90 5.27 -39.36
C ARG A 98 -7.89 4.34 -40.07
N GLY A 99 -8.92 4.89 -40.69
CA GLY A 99 -9.94 4.16 -41.43
C GLY A 99 -11.04 3.62 -40.53
N GLU A 100 -10.72 2.60 -39.70
CA GLU A 100 -11.67 1.92 -38.81
C GLU A 100 -11.80 2.61 -37.44
N TYR A 101 -10.81 3.40 -37.05
CA TYR A 101 -10.71 4.08 -35.77
C TYR A 101 -9.98 5.42 -35.91
N THR A 102 -10.06 6.28 -34.89
CA THR A 102 -9.25 7.49 -34.76
C THR A 102 -8.38 7.42 -33.51
N VAL A 103 -7.26 8.14 -33.52
CA VAL A 103 -6.39 8.33 -32.35
C VAL A 103 -6.27 9.82 -32.07
N GLU A 104 -6.43 10.22 -30.81
CA GLU A 104 -6.30 11.60 -30.35
C GLU A 104 -5.31 11.69 -29.18
N LYS A 105 -4.56 12.78 -29.12
CA LYS A 105 -3.69 13.14 -27.99
C LYS A 105 -4.56 13.75 -26.91
N VAL A 106 -4.38 13.32 -25.66
CA VAL A 106 -5.19 13.83 -24.55
C VAL A 106 -4.31 14.10 -23.34
N PHE A 107 -4.53 15.26 -22.72
CA PHE A 107 -4.10 15.51 -21.35
C PHE A 107 -5.22 16.19 -20.56
N PHE A 108 -5.25 15.95 -19.25
CA PHE A 108 -6.22 16.54 -18.32
C PHE A 108 -5.65 16.57 -16.89
N GLU A 109 -6.29 17.30 -15.99
CA GLU A 109 -5.88 17.43 -14.59
C GLU A 109 -6.57 16.39 -13.69
N SER A 110 -5.79 15.56 -13.00
CA SER A 110 -6.31 14.71 -11.92
C SER A 110 -6.48 15.49 -10.61
N ALA A 111 -5.62 16.49 -10.41
CA ALA A 111 -5.75 17.58 -9.44
C ALA A 111 -5.20 18.87 -10.10
N PRO A 112 -5.51 20.08 -9.61
CA PRO A 112 -5.00 21.33 -10.16
C PRO A 112 -3.50 21.30 -10.47
N GLY A 113 -3.14 21.54 -11.74
CA GLY A 113 -1.76 21.49 -12.24
C GLY A 113 -1.11 20.11 -12.31
N PHE A 114 -1.79 19.02 -11.91
CA PHE A 114 -1.29 17.65 -11.96
C PHE A 114 -1.89 16.89 -13.13
N PHE A 115 -1.08 16.67 -14.18
CA PHE A 115 -1.56 16.17 -15.45
C PHE A 115 -1.53 14.64 -15.57
N VAL A 116 -2.58 14.10 -16.17
CA VAL A 116 -2.65 12.77 -16.77
C VAL A 116 -2.56 12.93 -18.27
N THR A 117 -1.68 12.18 -18.91
CA THR A 117 -1.40 12.23 -20.35
C THR A 117 -1.66 10.87 -20.98
N GLY A 118 -2.01 10.84 -22.27
CA GLY A 118 -2.27 9.59 -22.96
C GLY A 118 -2.86 9.75 -24.36
N ASN A 119 -3.33 8.64 -24.92
CA ASN A 119 -4.04 8.63 -26.20
C ASN A 119 -5.43 8.00 -26.08
N LEU A 120 -6.40 8.61 -26.77
CA LEU A 120 -7.76 8.13 -26.89
C LEU A 120 -7.96 7.48 -28.26
N TYR A 121 -8.35 6.21 -28.27
CA TYR A 121 -8.69 5.46 -29.49
C TYR A 121 -10.20 5.32 -29.59
N ARG A 122 -10.79 5.79 -30.69
CA ARG A 122 -12.25 5.79 -30.87
C ARG A 122 -12.63 4.97 -32.10
N PRO A 123 -13.62 4.08 -32.01
CA PRO A 123 -14.12 3.35 -33.16
C PRO A 123 -14.93 4.29 -34.05
N LYS A 124 -14.86 4.13 -35.38
CA LYS A 124 -15.63 4.97 -36.32
C LYS A 124 -17.02 4.41 -36.64
N ASN A 125 -17.17 3.09 -36.60
CA ASN A 125 -18.37 2.40 -37.08
C ASN A 125 -19.23 1.85 -35.93
N VAL A 126 -19.49 2.66 -34.90
CA VAL A 126 -20.36 2.28 -33.78
C VAL A 126 -21.65 3.09 -33.81
N THR A 127 -22.78 2.39 -33.76
CA THR A 127 -24.11 2.99 -33.57
C THR A 127 -24.46 2.99 -32.10
N GLY A 128 -24.78 4.16 -31.53
CA GLY A 128 -25.11 4.31 -30.12
C GLY A 128 -23.87 4.35 -29.22
N LYS A 129 -24.01 3.92 -27.96
CA LYS A 129 -22.92 3.93 -26.98
C LYS A 129 -21.98 2.74 -27.14
N ALA A 130 -20.68 3.01 -27.08
CA ALA A 130 -19.59 2.06 -27.17
C ALA A 130 -19.08 1.65 -25.78
N PRO A 131 -18.68 0.38 -25.56
CA PRO A 131 -17.94 0.01 -24.35
C PRO A 131 -16.67 0.85 -24.17
N GLY A 132 -16.37 1.22 -22.94
CA GLY A 132 -15.13 1.90 -22.57
C GLY A 132 -14.08 0.92 -22.06
N VAL A 133 -12.81 1.10 -22.45
CA VAL A 133 -11.69 0.31 -21.94
C VAL A 133 -10.58 1.23 -21.44
N LEU A 134 -10.23 1.08 -20.16
CA LEU A 134 -9.08 1.70 -19.52
C LEU A 134 -7.85 0.80 -19.69
N PHE A 135 -6.73 1.36 -20.12
CA PHE A 135 -5.46 0.64 -20.22
C PHE A 135 -4.35 1.31 -19.41
N ALA A 136 -3.99 0.66 -18.29
CA ALA A 136 -2.82 1.00 -17.49
C ALA A 136 -1.59 0.20 -17.95
N HIS A 137 -0.50 0.86 -18.35
CA HIS A 137 0.74 0.14 -18.65
C HIS A 137 1.58 -0.14 -17.39
N GLY A 138 2.47 -1.12 -17.48
CA GLY A 138 3.50 -1.42 -16.47
C GLY A 138 4.84 -0.78 -16.82
N HIS A 139 5.91 -1.24 -16.17
CA HIS A 139 7.25 -0.64 -16.21
C HIS A 139 8.04 -0.90 -17.52
N TRP A 140 7.43 -0.66 -18.66
CA TRP A 140 8.11 -0.64 -19.96
C TRP A 140 8.62 0.77 -20.23
N ALA A 141 9.87 0.89 -20.69
CA ALA A 141 10.48 2.19 -20.98
C ALA A 141 9.73 2.91 -22.11
N ASN A 142 9.18 4.09 -21.80
CA ASN A 142 8.37 4.88 -22.72
C ASN A 142 7.11 4.15 -23.20
N ALA A 143 6.59 3.18 -22.46
CA ALA A 143 5.51 2.26 -22.79
C ALA A 143 4.64 2.63 -24.01
N ARG A 144 3.73 3.61 -23.88
CA ARG A 144 2.81 4.04 -24.95
C ARG A 144 3.53 4.51 -26.22
N LEU A 145 4.70 5.13 -26.06
CA LEU A 145 5.58 5.65 -27.10
C LEU A 145 6.71 4.68 -27.48
N SER A 146 6.65 3.42 -27.02
CA SER A 146 7.72 2.45 -27.24
C SER A 146 7.56 1.74 -28.59
N GLU A 147 8.72 1.51 -29.22
CA GLU A 147 8.86 0.66 -30.40
C GLU A 147 9.88 -0.44 -30.09
N SER A 148 9.51 -1.68 -30.36
CA SER A 148 10.40 -2.83 -30.25
C SER A 148 11.46 -2.78 -31.34
N SER A 149 12.70 -3.13 -30.97
CA SER A 149 13.78 -3.29 -31.95
C SER A 149 13.50 -4.45 -32.91
N ASP A 150 14.04 -4.40 -34.14
CA ASP A 150 13.87 -5.48 -35.12
C ASP A 150 14.34 -6.85 -34.57
N ALA A 151 15.43 -6.85 -33.78
CA ALA A 151 15.98 -8.08 -33.20
C ALA A 151 15.03 -8.66 -32.13
N GLU A 152 14.50 -7.81 -31.26
CA GLU A 152 13.52 -8.21 -30.24
C GLU A 152 12.23 -8.70 -30.88
N LEU A 153 11.69 -7.97 -31.85
CA LEU A 153 10.48 -8.34 -32.58
C LEU A 153 10.62 -9.69 -33.28
N ARG A 154 11.73 -9.93 -33.99
CA ARG A 154 11.98 -11.22 -34.64
C ARG A 154 12.04 -12.36 -33.63
N ARG A 155 12.66 -12.13 -32.47
CA ARG A 155 12.69 -13.09 -31.37
C ARG A 155 11.28 -13.38 -30.86
N GLU A 156 10.51 -12.34 -30.53
CA GLU A 156 9.13 -12.45 -30.02
C GLU A 156 8.21 -13.18 -31.01
N ILE A 157 8.35 -12.94 -32.32
CA ILE A 157 7.61 -13.68 -33.36
C ILE A 157 8.04 -15.15 -33.41
N ALA A 158 9.35 -15.43 -33.39
CA ALA A 158 9.87 -16.78 -33.44
C ALA A 158 9.48 -17.62 -32.20
N GLU A 159 9.38 -16.97 -31.04
CA GLU A 159 8.97 -17.58 -29.77
C GLU A 159 7.44 -17.65 -29.61
N GLY A 160 6.67 -17.04 -30.52
CA GLY A 160 5.21 -17.03 -30.50
C GLY A 160 4.59 -16.05 -29.51
N GLU A 161 5.39 -15.11 -28.99
CA GLU A 161 4.91 -13.99 -28.17
C GLU A 161 4.13 -12.98 -29.02
N GLU A 162 4.64 -12.67 -30.21
CA GLU A 162 3.99 -11.77 -31.16
C GLU A 162 3.66 -12.50 -32.47
N ARG A 163 2.72 -11.94 -33.23
CA ARG A 163 2.21 -12.58 -34.45
C ARG A 163 2.48 -11.78 -35.72
N PHE A 164 2.46 -10.46 -35.62
CA PHE A 164 2.54 -9.57 -36.77
C PHE A 164 3.75 -8.67 -36.64
N GLU A 165 4.40 -8.35 -37.76
CA GLU A 165 5.58 -7.49 -37.74
C GLU A 165 5.22 -6.08 -37.28
N GLN A 166 4.24 -5.44 -37.91
CA GLN A 166 3.91 -4.05 -37.58
C GLN A 166 3.23 -3.95 -36.21
N GLY A 167 2.32 -4.86 -35.89
CA GLY A 167 1.73 -4.92 -34.55
C GLY A 167 2.73 -5.25 -33.45
N GLY A 168 3.68 -6.14 -33.69
CA GLY A 168 4.72 -6.44 -32.71
C GLY A 168 5.68 -5.26 -32.48
N ARG A 169 5.86 -4.36 -33.46
CA ARG A 169 6.66 -3.13 -33.26
C ARG A 169 6.14 -2.27 -32.13
N SER A 170 4.81 -2.18 -31.91
CA SER A 170 4.26 -1.41 -30.80
C SER A 170 3.13 -2.15 -30.09
N LYS A 171 3.48 -3.11 -29.23
CA LYS A 171 2.51 -3.94 -28.48
C LYS A 171 1.44 -3.14 -27.71
N PHE A 172 1.79 -1.94 -27.25
CA PHE A 172 0.86 -1.04 -26.56
C PHE A 172 -0.21 -0.47 -27.49
N GLN A 173 0.18 -0.04 -28.69
CA GLN A 173 -0.77 0.39 -29.71
C GLN A 173 -1.62 -0.79 -30.21
N SER A 174 -1.04 -1.99 -30.35
CA SER A 174 -1.77 -3.19 -30.81
C SER A 174 -3.01 -3.45 -29.99
N MET A 175 -2.90 -3.27 -28.66
CA MET A 175 -4.04 -3.43 -27.80
C MET A 175 -5.15 -2.42 -28.03
N CYS A 176 -4.79 -1.14 -28.05
CA CYS A 176 -5.75 -0.08 -28.25
C CYS A 176 -6.40 -0.15 -29.64
N VAL A 177 -5.62 -0.48 -30.67
CA VAL A 177 -6.08 -0.61 -32.05
C VAL A 177 -7.06 -1.78 -32.20
N GLN A 178 -6.72 -2.95 -31.67
CA GLN A 178 -7.61 -4.11 -31.78
C GLN A 178 -8.93 -3.89 -31.02
N LEU A 179 -8.89 -3.30 -29.82
CA LEU A 179 -10.09 -2.96 -29.06
C LEU A 179 -10.96 -1.92 -29.76
N ALA A 180 -10.35 -0.90 -30.37
CA ALA A 180 -11.08 0.07 -31.18
C ALA A 180 -11.74 -0.60 -32.40
N ARG A 181 -11.04 -1.52 -33.07
CA ARG A 181 -11.62 -2.36 -34.14
C ARG A 181 -12.76 -3.26 -33.66
N MET A 182 -12.77 -3.64 -32.38
CA MET A 182 -13.86 -4.39 -31.75
C MET A 182 -15.02 -3.50 -31.30
N GLY A 183 -14.98 -2.19 -31.58
CA GLY A 183 -16.05 -1.25 -31.26
C GLY A 183 -15.95 -0.62 -29.86
N CYS A 184 -14.79 -0.66 -29.22
CA CYS A 184 -14.58 -0.07 -27.90
C CYS A 184 -13.89 1.30 -27.99
N VAL A 185 -14.27 2.24 -27.13
CA VAL A 185 -13.48 3.47 -26.88
C VAL A 185 -12.39 3.12 -25.88
N VAL A 186 -11.13 3.36 -26.21
CA VAL A 186 -9.98 2.98 -25.37
C VAL A 186 -9.24 4.22 -24.89
N TRP A 187 -9.11 4.35 -23.58
CA TRP A 187 -8.26 5.33 -22.93
C TRP A 187 -7.01 4.66 -22.37
N GLN A 188 -5.86 4.97 -22.98
CA GLN A 188 -4.54 4.55 -22.51
C GLN A 188 -3.83 5.76 -21.92
N TRP A 189 -3.49 5.71 -20.63
CA TRP A 189 -2.78 6.79 -19.95
C TRP A 189 -1.36 6.39 -19.56
N ASP A 190 -0.54 7.41 -19.35
CA ASP A 190 0.83 7.28 -18.88
C ASP A 190 0.85 7.10 -17.36
N MET A 191 1.55 6.07 -16.89
CA MET A 191 1.92 6.00 -15.48
C MET A 191 2.84 7.19 -15.15
N LEU A 192 2.90 7.53 -13.87
CA LEU A 192 3.80 8.57 -13.40
C LEU A 192 5.24 8.34 -13.87
N SER A 193 5.86 9.38 -14.41
CA SER A 193 7.26 9.35 -14.86
C SER A 193 7.56 8.39 -16.01
N ASP A 194 6.59 8.18 -16.88
CA ASP A 194 6.79 7.51 -18.17
C ASP A 194 6.15 8.31 -19.30
N SER A 195 6.66 8.14 -20.52
CA SER A 195 6.13 8.77 -21.73
C SER A 195 6.01 10.30 -21.58
N ASP A 196 4.80 10.88 -21.57
CA ASP A 196 4.61 12.33 -21.43
C ASP A 196 4.32 12.79 -19.98
N SER A 197 4.21 11.86 -19.03
CA SER A 197 3.99 12.16 -17.61
C SER A 197 5.31 12.53 -16.94
N ILE A 198 5.76 13.78 -17.10
CA ILE A 198 7.13 14.21 -16.75
C ILE A 198 7.27 15.01 -15.45
N GLN A 199 6.16 15.37 -14.79
CA GLN A 199 6.18 16.26 -13.61
C GLN A 199 6.92 15.66 -12.41
N PHE A 200 6.99 14.33 -12.33
CA PHE A 200 7.82 13.60 -11.37
C PHE A 200 8.94 12.85 -12.10
N SER A 201 10.12 12.75 -11.47
CA SER A 201 11.26 12.04 -12.06
C SER A 201 11.21 10.52 -11.83
N PRO A 202 11.85 9.70 -12.69
CA PRO A 202 11.86 8.26 -12.51
C PRO A 202 12.59 7.85 -11.22
N GLN A 203 13.50 8.70 -10.74
CA GLN A 203 14.21 8.54 -9.47
C GLN A 203 13.27 8.61 -8.27
N ILE A 204 12.24 9.45 -8.30
CA ILE A 204 11.26 9.54 -7.21
C ILE A 204 10.16 8.49 -7.38
N VAL A 205 9.68 8.27 -8.60
CA VAL A 205 8.54 7.37 -8.81
C VAL A 205 8.95 5.90 -8.73
N HIS A 206 10.02 5.51 -9.44
CA HIS A 206 10.35 4.11 -9.70
C HIS A 206 11.62 3.60 -9.01
N ARG A 207 12.53 4.52 -8.67
CA ARG A 207 13.89 4.18 -8.22
C ARG A 207 14.28 4.86 -6.90
N PHE A 208 13.30 5.26 -6.09
CA PHE A 208 13.59 5.98 -4.86
C PHE A 208 14.46 5.10 -3.95
N ALA A 209 15.63 5.64 -3.58
CA ALA A 209 16.65 4.89 -2.86
C ALA A 209 17.04 5.55 -1.54
N LYS A 210 17.14 6.88 -1.51
CA LYS A 210 17.67 7.65 -0.38
C LYS A 210 16.76 8.80 -0.02
N GLN A 211 16.64 9.05 1.29
CA GLN A 211 15.93 10.21 1.83
C GLN A 211 16.55 11.51 1.29
N ARG A 212 15.68 12.51 1.11
CA ARG A 212 16.01 13.85 0.62
C ARG A 212 15.96 14.84 1.78
N PRO A 213 17.09 15.20 2.42
CA PRO A 213 17.09 16.04 3.63
C PRO A 213 16.36 17.38 3.46
N GLU A 214 16.46 17.99 2.28
CA GLU A 214 15.79 19.24 1.92
C GLU A 214 14.26 19.10 1.76
N MET A 215 13.75 17.87 1.73
CA MET A 215 12.33 17.50 1.67
C MET A 215 11.84 16.83 2.96
N ASN A 216 12.66 16.80 4.01
CA ASN A 216 12.38 16.10 5.26
C ASN A 216 12.20 17.09 6.42
N THR A 217 11.19 17.96 6.29
CA THR A 217 10.81 18.93 7.33
C THR A 217 9.29 18.97 7.45
N THR A 218 8.78 19.51 8.57
CA THR A 218 7.32 19.64 8.79
C THR A 218 6.65 20.70 7.91
N VAL A 219 7.45 21.61 7.32
CA VAL A 219 6.95 22.71 6.49
C VAL A 219 7.19 22.41 5.01
N ASN A 220 8.40 22.02 4.63
CA ASN A 220 8.78 21.71 3.26
C ASN A 220 9.00 20.20 3.15
N TRP A 221 7.92 19.46 2.93
CA TRP A 221 7.96 18.02 2.79
C TRP A 221 7.78 17.56 1.35
N GLY A 222 8.46 16.47 1.01
CA GLY A 222 8.28 15.74 -0.24
C GLY A 222 7.88 14.29 0.03
N LEU A 223 7.54 13.56 -1.03
CA LEU A 223 7.25 12.12 -1.01
C LEU A 223 8.37 11.34 -0.30
N TYR A 224 7.96 10.27 0.39
CA TYR A 224 8.78 9.37 1.23
C TYR A 224 9.38 10.00 2.49
N SER A 225 9.21 11.31 2.72
CA SER A 225 9.58 11.91 4.00
C SER A 225 8.64 11.42 5.12
N PRO A 226 9.08 11.41 6.38
CA PRO A 226 8.24 11.14 7.54
C PRO A 226 6.93 11.96 7.56
N GLN A 227 6.95 13.21 7.09
CA GLN A 227 5.74 14.05 7.03
C GLN A 227 4.79 13.60 5.91
N ALA A 228 5.29 13.23 4.73
CA ALA A 228 4.44 12.66 3.69
C ALA A 228 3.84 11.32 4.12
N GLU A 229 4.63 10.45 4.75
CA GLU A 229 4.17 9.15 5.26
C GLU A 229 3.14 9.32 6.38
N SER A 230 3.29 10.29 7.29
CA SER A 230 2.29 10.56 8.34
C SER A 230 0.98 11.12 7.77
N HIS A 231 1.04 11.77 6.59
CA HIS A 231 -0.13 12.19 5.83
C HIS A 231 -0.66 11.12 4.87
N LEU A 232 -0.07 9.91 4.86
CA LEU A 232 -0.39 8.81 3.94
C LEU A 232 -0.28 9.20 2.45
N GLN A 233 0.60 10.15 2.15
CA GLN A 233 0.86 10.62 0.80
C GLN A 233 1.93 9.76 0.13
N SER A 234 1.57 9.11 -0.97
CA SER A 234 2.45 8.18 -1.67
C SER A 234 2.31 8.28 -3.18
N ILE A 235 3.34 7.86 -3.91
CA ILE A 235 3.27 7.70 -5.37
C ILE A 235 2.11 6.79 -5.75
N MET A 236 1.91 5.70 -5.00
CA MET A 236 0.80 4.76 -5.26
C MET A 236 -0.57 5.44 -5.15
N GLY A 237 -0.74 6.34 -4.17
CA GLY A 237 -1.95 7.15 -4.03
C GLY A 237 -2.15 8.13 -5.18
N LEU A 238 -1.08 8.78 -5.64
CA LEU A 238 -1.15 9.66 -6.82
C LEU A 238 -1.50 8.88 -8.10
N GLN A 239 -0.92 7.70 -8.32
CA GLN A 239 -1.29 6.84 -9.46
C GLN A 239 -2.75 6.37 -9.39
N THR A 240 -3.22 6.01 -8.19
CA THR A 240 -4.61 5.58 -8.01
C THR A 240 -5.59 6.74 -8.20
N LEU A 241 -5.24 7.95 -7.78
CA LEU A 241 -5.98 9.16 -8.14
C LEU A 241 -6.03 9.35 -9.66
N ASN A 242 -4.90 9.24 -10.36
CA ASN A 242 -4.86 9.30 -11.83
C ASN A 242 -5.76 8.24 -12.49
N ALA A 243 -5.83 7.02 -11.93
CA ALA A 243 -6.71 5.96 -12.42
C ALA A 243 -8.20 6.29 -12.20
N ILE A 244 -8.58 6.80 -11.02
CA ILE A 244 -9.95 7.26 -10.72
C ILE A 244 -10.35 8.40 -11.67
N ARG A 245 -9.44 9.34 -11.90
CA ARG A 245 -9.67 10.51 -12.77
C ARG A 245 -9.67 10.15 -14.25
N SER A 246 -8.92 9.13 -14.64
CA SER A 246 -9.00 8.50 -15.97
C SER A 246 -10.35 7.84 -16.22
N LEU A 247 -10.93 7.19 -15.21
CA LEU A 247 -12.29 6.67 -15.29
C LEU A 247 -13.33 7.79 -15.38
N ASP A 248 -13.15 8.88 -14.61
CA ASP A 248 -14.00 10.07 -14.72
C ASP A 248 -13.93 10.67 -16.14
N PHE A 249 -12.75 10.79 -16.74
CA PHE A 249 -12.56 11.27 -18.11
C PHE A 249 -13.26 10.37 -19.12
N LEU A 250 -12.99 9.06 -19.09
CA LEU A 250 -13.59 8.10 -20.02
C LEU A 250 -15.12 8.13 -19.97
N LEU A 251 -15.70 8.21 -18.77
CA LEU A 251 -17.15 8.28 -18.58
C LEU A 251 -17.77 9.65 -18.87
N SER A 252 -16.97 10.71 -19.01
CA SER A 252 -17.47 12.02 -19.45
C SER A 252 -17.75 12.08 -20.95
N LEU A 253 -17.19 11.15 -21.72
CA LEU A 253 -17.39 11.04 -23.15
C LEU A 253 -18.81 10.53 -23.47
N ALA A 254 -19.59 11.31 -24.21
CA ALA A 254 -21.02 11.03 -24.44
C ALA A 254 -21.29 9.68 -25.14
N GLU A 255 -20.35 9.23 -25.97
CA GLU A 255 -20.43 7.95 -26.67
C GLU A 255 -20.03 6.74 -25.84
N VAL A 256 -19.50 6.91 -24.61
CA VAL A 256 -19.12 5.78 -23.76
C VAL A 256 -20.33 5.24 -23.00
N ASP A 257 -20.46 3.92 -22.99
CA ASP A 257 -21.45 3.18 -22.23
C ASP A 257 -20.99 2.97 -20.77
N PRO A 258 -21.63 3.61 -19.78
CA PRO A 258 -21.24 3.49 -18.39
C PRO A 258 -21.47 2.09 -17.81
N ASP A 259 -22.28 1.25 -18.46
CA ASP A 259 -22.58 -0.12 -18.01
C ASP A 259 -21.62 -1.16 -18.63
N ARG A 260 -20.72 -0.74 -19.52
CA ARG A 260 -19.72 -1.60 -20.19
C ARG A 260 -18.33 -0.96 -20.13
N VAL A 261 -17.78 -0.89 -18.92
CA VAL A 261 -16.45 -0.36 -18.64
C VAL A 261 -15.50 -1.47 -18.22
N ALA A 262 -14.41 -1.65 -18.97
CA ALA A 262 -13.34 -2.58 -18.64
C ALA A 262 -12.05 -1.85 -18.24
N ILE A 263 -11.21 -2.51 -17.45
CA ILE A 263 -9.83 -2.08 -17.21
C ILE A 263 -8.86 -3.25 -17.36
N THR A 264 -7.70 -2.98 -17.97
CA THR A 264 -6.60 -3.94 -18.07
C THR A 264 -5.24 -3.27 -17.97
N GLY A 265 -4.22 -4.08 -17.67
CA GLY A 265 -2.83 -3.69 -17.59
C GLY A 265 -1.97 -4.87 -17.15
N ALA A 266 -0.69 -4.83 -17.49
CA ALA A 266 0.26 -5.88 -17.09
C ALA A 266 1.30 -5.36 -16.11
N SER A 267 1.82 -6.23 -15.24
CA SER A 267 2.86 -5.87 -14.24
C SER A 267 2.36 -4.75 -13.31
N GLY A 268 3.08 -3.64 -13.16
CA GLY A 268 2.59 -2.45 -12.45
C GLY A 268 1.26 -1.90 -12.99
N GLY A 269 0.96 -2.09 -14.28
CA GLY A 269 -0.37 -1.81 -14.86
C GLY A 269 -1.44 -2.78 -14.37
N GLY A 270 -1.06 -4.03 -14.08
CA GLY A 270 -1.88 -5.02 -13.40
C GLY A 270 -2.18 -4.63 -11.95
N THR A 271 -1.21 -4.03 -11.24
CA THR A 271 -1.40 -3.44 -9.91
C THR A 271 -2.44 -2.32 -9.94
N GLN A 272 -2.31 -1.37 -10.88
CA GLN A 272 -3.31 -0.31 -11.07
C GLN A 272 -4.70 -0.88 -11.43
N THR A 273 -4.73 -1.91 -12.28
CA THR A 273 -5.97 -2.57 -12.74
C THR A 273 -6.74 -3.20 -11.59
N MET A 274 -6.09 -4.01 -10.74
CA MET A 274 -6.79 -4.67 -9.64
C MET A 274 -7.24 -3.69 -8.56
N LEU A 275 -6.47 -2.62 -8.32
CA LEU A 275 -6.80 -1.66 -7.27
C LEU A 275 -7.91 -0.69 -7.67
N LEU A 276 -7.90 -0.16 -8.91
CA LEU A 276 -9.05 0.62 -9.38
C LEU A 276 -10.32 -0.23 -9.39
N ALA A 277 -10.25 -1.46 -9.89
CA ALA A 277 -11.39 -2.38 -9.90
C ALA A 277 -11.91 -2.69 -8.49
N ALA A 278 -11.03 -2.79 -7.49
CA ALA A 278 -11.41 -3.02 -6.11
C ALA A 278 -12.20 -1.85 -5.50
N ILE A 279 -11.80 -0.60 -5.78
CA ILE A 279 -12.33 0.58 -5.08
C ILE A 279 -13.42 1.33 -5.86
N ASP A 280 -13.50 1.19 -7.18
CA ASP A 280 -14.46 1.92 -8.00
C ASP A 280 -15.54 1.00 -8.62
N PRO A 281 -16.80 1.09 -8.15
CA PRO A 281 -17.86 0.21 -8.60
C PRO A 281 -18.28 0.44 -10.05
N ARG A 282 -17.84 1.51 -10.72
CA ARG A 282 -18.17 1.79 -12.13
C ARG A 282 -17.40 0.89 -13.10
N VAL A 283 -16.32 0.24 -12.65
CA VAL A 283 -15.65 -0.80 -13.43
C VAL A 283 -16.53 -2.06 -13.47
N THR A 284 -16.80 -2.58 -14.66
CA THR A 284 -17.70 -3.75 -14.88
C THR A 284 -16.97 -5.01 -15.33
N LEU A 285 -15.75 -4.89 -15.85
CA LEU A 285 -14.85 -6.00 -16.17
C LEU A 285 -13.39 -5.64 -15.83
N SER A 286 -12.64 -6.56 -15.23
CA SER A 286 -11.24 -6.33 -14.83
C SER A 286 -10.31 -7.40 -15.40
N PHE A 287 -9.13 -7.01 -15.86
CA PHE A 287 -8.14 -7.95 -16.39
C PHE A 287 -6.69 -7.58 -16.00
N PRO A 288 -6.26 -7.83 -14.75
CA PRO A 288 -4.87 -7.66 -14.35
C PRO A 288 -4.00 -8.80 -14.90
N ALA A 289 -3.09 -8.47 -15.81
CA ALA A 289 -2.17 -9.42 -16.44
C ALA A 289 -0.85 -9.54 -15.67
N VAL A 290 -0.32 -10.76 -15.54
CA VAL A 290 1.00 -11.09 -14.97
C VAL A 290 1.36 -10.32 -13.68
N MET A 291 0.40 -10.15 -12.76
CA MET A 291 0.64 -9.43 -11.50
C MET A 291 0.01 -10.08 -10.26
N VAL A 292 -1.23 -10.56 -10.37
CA VAL A 292 -1.93 -11.20 -9.24
C VAL A 292 -1.16 -12.45 -8.82
N SER A 293 -0.68 -12.49 -7.58
CA SER A 293 0.12 -13.61 -7.06
C SER A 293 0.06 -13.72 -5.54
N THR A 294 0.37 -14.91 -5.02
CA THR A 294 0.64 -15.16 -3.59
C THR A 294 2.10 -14.92 -3.20
N ALA A 295 2.95 -14.51 -4.16
CA ALA A 295 4.39 -14.31 -3.98
C ALA A 295 4.70 -12.80 -4.04
N MET A 296 5.51 -12.35 -5.00
CA MET A 296 5.90 -10.94 -5.17
C MET A 296 4.68 -10.01 -5.27
N GLN A 297 4.61 -8.99 -4.40
CA GLN A 297 3.43 -8.13 -4.25
C GLN A 297 3.49 -6.79 -5.00
N GLY A 298 4.65 -6.39 -5.51
CA GLY A 298 4.91 -5.16 -6.25
C GLY A 298 6.35 -4.70 -6.01
N GLY A 299 7.22 -4.85 -7.01
CA GLY A 299 8.66 -4.60 -6.84
C GLY A 299 9.01 -3.11 -6.85
N CYS A 300 8.16 -2.28 -7.44
CA CYS A 300 8.39 -0.85 -7.57
C CYS A 300 7.84 -0.06 -6.37
N THR A 301 8.47 1.07 -6.06
CA THR A 301 7.94 2.01 -5.05
C THR A 301 6.57 2.57 -5.45
N CYS A 302 6.28 2.63 -6.75
CA CYS A 302 4.99 3.10 -7.26
C CYS A 302 3.83 2.11 -7.03
N GLU A 303 4.11 0.88 -6.59
CA GLU A 303 3.13 -0.19 -6.34
C GLU A 303 2.86 -0.43 -4.84
N ASN A 304 3.45 0.42 -3.99
CA ASN A 304 3.47 0.26 -2.55
C ASN A 304 3.12 1.57 -1.85
N SER A 305 2.40 1.44 -0.73
CA SER A 305 2.22 2.49 0.26
C SER A 305 2.19 1.87 1.65
N SER A 306 2.51 2.65 2.68
CA SER A 306 2.38 2.22 4.07
C SER A 306 0.93 1.80 4.36
N LEU A 307 0.73 0.76 5.16
CA LEU A 307 -0.56 0.13 5.52
C LEU A 307 -1.25 -0.70 4.43
N LEU A 308 -0.78 -0.68 3.17
CA LEU A 308 -1.52 -1.26 2.04
C LEU A 308 -1.81 -2.76 2.19
N ARG A 309 -0.80 -3.57 2.53
CA ARG A 309 -0.84 -5.05 2.54
C ARG A 309 -0.62 -5.66 3.92
N VAL A 310 -0.87 -4.90 4.99
CA VAL A 310 -0.87 -5.46 6.33
C VAL A 310 -2.05 -6.42 6.44
N ASN A 311 -1.77 -7.69 6.77
CA ASN A 311 -2.76 -8.77 6.88
C ASN A 311 -3.64 -8.99 5.63
N THR A 312 -3.15 -8.63 4.43
CA THR A 312 -3.82 -8.84 3.14
C THR A 312 -2.79 -8.97 2.00
N GLY A 313 -3.23 -9.12 0.75
CA GLY A 313 -2.35 -9.24 -0.41
C GLY A 313 -3.10 -9.21 -1.75
N ASN A 314 -2.35 -9.33 -2.85
CA ASN A 314 -2.85 -9.13 -4.22
C ASN A 314 -3.97 -10.11 -4.61
N ILE A 315 -4.00 -11.32 -4.05
CA ILE A 315 -5.12 -12.25 -4.28
C ILE A 315 -6.42 -11.68 -3.69
N GLU A 316 -6.39 -11.19 -2.45
CA GLU A 316 -7.58 -10.62 -1.82
C GLU A 316 -8.01 -9.34 -2.53
N PHE A 317 -7.07 -8.48 -2.97
CA PHE A 317 -7.36 -7.30 -3.79
C PHE A 317 -8.08 -7.65 -5.10
N ALA A 318 -7.61 -8.66 -5.82
CA ALA A 318 -8.30 -9.16 -7.01
C ALA A 318 -9.70 -9.69 -6.65
N GLY A 319 -9.81 -10.41 -5.52
CA GLY A 319 -11.06 -10.92 -4.97
C GLY A 319 -12.10 -9.86 -4.67
N LEU A 320 -11.70 -8.62 -4.33
CA LEU A 320 -12.62 -7.50 -4.11
C LEU A 320 -13.49 -7.21 -5.36
N PHE A 321 -13.07 -7.57 -6.56
CA PHE A 321 -13.90 -7.39 -7.75
C PHE A 321 -15.05 -8.40 -7.87
N ALA A 322 -15.01 -9.51 -7.13
CA ALA A 322 -16.04 -10.52 -7.16
C ALA A 322 -17.40 -9.94 -6.74
N PRO A 323 -18.52 -10.31 -7.39
CA PRO A 323 -18.67 -11.38 -8.38
C PRO A 323 -18.55 -10.93 -9.86
N LYS A 324 -18.03 -9.73 -10.15
CA LYS A 324 -17.96 -9.20 -11.52
C LYS A 324 -16.92 -9.95 -12.38
N PRO A 325 -17.07 -9.98 -13.72
CA PRO A 325 -16.15 -10.67 -14.63
C PRO A 325 -14.68 -10.24 -14.50
N GLN A 326 -13.81 -11.15 -14.05
CA GLN A 326 -12.37 -10.93 -13.92
C GLN A 326 -11.57 -11.99 -14.68
N GLY A 327 -10.62 -11.54 -15.51
CA GLY A 327 -9.60 -12.41 -16.10
C GLY A 327 -8.22 -12.08 -15.57
N MET A 328 -7.28 -13.01 -15.64
CA MET A 328 -5.87 -12.73 -15.34
C MET A 328 -4.98 -13.71 -16.11
N THR A 329 -3.70 -13.35 -16.27
CA THR A 329 -2.71 -14.18 -16.96
C THR A 329 -1.54 -14.53 -16.05
N THR A 330 -0.81 -15.58 -16.42
CA THR A 330 0.46 -15.97 -15.79
C THR A 330 1.58 -15.98 -16.81
N ALA A 331 2.82 -15.87 -16.34
CA ALA A 331 4.05 -16.03 -17.11
C ALA A 331 5.11 -16.78 -16.27
N ASN A 332 6.30 -16.98 -16.83
CA ASN A 332 7.47 -17.51 -16.12
C ASN A 332 8.06 -16.46 -15.17
N ASP A 333 7.27 -16.05 -14.18
CA ASP A 333 7.59 -15.04 -13.18
C ASP A 333 6.90 -15.39 -11.85
N TRP A 334 6.71 -14.40 -10.97
CA TRP A 334 6.04 -14.57 -9.67
C TRP A 334 4.59 -15.09 -9.76
N THR A 335 3.95 -15.01 -10.92
CA THR A 335 2.57 -15.48 -11.14
C THR A 335 2.48 -16.97 -11.51
N LYS A 336 3.60 -17.64 -11.80
CA LYS A 336 3.63 -19.04 -12.30
C LYS A 336 2.90 -20.06 -11.41
N GLU A 337 2.80 -19.78 -10.12
CA GLU A 337 2.14 -20.68 -9.16
C GLU A 337 0.62 -20.46 -9.07
N MET A 338 0.06 -19.44 -9.75
CA MET A 338 -1.34 -19.04 -9.61
C MET A 338 -2.33 -20.17 -9.87
N SER A 339 -2.00 -21.11 -10.76
CA SER A 339 -2.84 -22.28 -11.05
C SER A 339 -3.00 -23.24 -9.85
N THR A 340 -2.08 -23.19 -8.88
CA THR A 340 -2.04 -24.05 -7.69
C THR A 340 -2.27 -23.30 -6.38
N LYS A 341 -1.95 -22.00 -6.33
CA LYS A 341 -2.08 -21.14 -5.14
C LYS A 341 -2.67 -19.79 -5.57
N GLY A 342 -3.75 -19.33 -4.94
CA GLY A 342 -4.36 -18.03 -5.22
C GLY A 342 -5.57 -18.12 -6.15
N PHE A 343 -5.42 -18.61 -7.38
CA PHE A 343 -6.58 -18.75 -8.28
C PHE A 343 -7.63 -19.75 -7.78
N PRO A 344 -7.27 -20.93 -7.22
CA PRO A 344 -8.27 -21.83 -6.62
C PRO A 344 -9.08 -21.15 -5.51
N GLU A 345 -8.43 -20.32 -4.69
CA GLU A 345 -9.07 -19.55 -3.61
C GLU A 345 -10.01 -18.47 -4.16
N LEU A 346 -9.60 -17.76 -5.21
CA LEU A 346 -10.47 -16.84 -5.94
C LEU A 346 -11.69 -17.56 -6.53
N LYS A 347 -11.50 -18.73 -7.14
CA LYS A 347 -12.61 -19.51 -7.69
C LYS A 347 -13.60 -19.95 -6.61
N LYS A 348 -13.12 -20.31 -5.41
CA LYS A 348 -13.98 -20.60 -4.24
C LYS A 348 -14.79 -19.37 -3.84
N LEU A 349 -14.18 -18.19 -3.76
CA LEU A 349 -14.89 -16.94 -3.48
C LEU A 349 -15.98 -16.65 -4.53
N TYR A 350 -15.64 -16.71 -5.82
CA TYR A 350 -16.61 -16.50 -6.90
C TYR A 350 -17.76 -17.52 -6.86
N THR A 351 -17.48 -18.76 -6.48
CA THR A 351 -18.50 -19.81 -6.28
C THR A 351 -19.42 -19.48 -5.11
N LEU A 352 -18.85 -19.06 -3.96
CA LEU A 352 -19.61 -18.62 -2.79
C LEU A 352 -20.56 -17.46 -3.13
N LEU A 353 -20.13 -16.55 -4.00
CA LEU A 353 -20.94 -15.41 -4.45
C LEU A 353 -21.90 -15.74 -5.60
N GLY A 354 -21.96 -16.98 -6.06
CA GLY A 354 -22.90 -17.45 -7.09
C GLY A 354 -22.48 -17.13 -8.53
N ALA A 355 -21.22 -16.77 -8.76
CA ALA A 355 -20.70 -16.43 -10.09
C ALA A 355 -19.42 -17.20 -10.44
N PRO A 356 -19.39 -18.55 -10.32
CA PRO A 356 -18.17 -19.33 -10.50
C PRO A 356 -17.51 -19.07 -11.87
N ASN A 357 -18.28 -18.81 -12.92
CA ASN A 357 -17.77 -18.61 -14.28
C ASN A 357 -17.37 -17.17 -14.60
N ASN A 358 -17.45 -16.25 -13.65
CA ASN A 358 -17.00 -14.86 -13.82
C ASN A 358 -15.53 -14.64 -13.43
N VAL A 359 -14.76 -15.72 -13.26
CA VAL A 359 -13.31 -15.63 -13.02
C VAL A 359 -12.55 -16.63 -13.87
N MET A 360 -11.47 -16.19 -14.52
CA MET A 360 -10.64 -17.07 -15.36
C MET A 360 -9.13 -16.80 -15.23
N LEU A 361 -8.33 -17.82 -15.50
CA LEU A 361 -6.86 -17.77 -15.52
C LEU A 361 -6.34 -18.24 -16.88
N LYS A 362 -5.69 -17.36 -17.62
CA LYS A 362 -4.94 -17.73 -18.83
C LYS A 362 -3.50 -18.10 -18.44
N ARG A 363 -3.20 -19.39 -18.57
CA ARG A 363 -1.86 -19.93 -18.33
C ARG A 363 -0.90 -19.57 -19.48
N GLY A 364 0.31 -19.15 -19.13
CA GLY A 364 1.31 -18.60 -20.06
C GLY A 364 2.75 -18.81 -19.58
N GLU A 365 2.99 -19.79 -18.72
CA GLU A 365 4.26 -19.99 -17.99
C GLU A 365 5.46 -20.41 -18.88
N HIS A 366 5.25 -20.61 -20.18
CA HIS A 366 6.32 -20.82 -21.16
C HIS A 366 6.87 -19.50 -21.73
N PHE A 367 6.16 -18.39 -21.51
CA PHE A 367 6.62 -17.05 -21.87
C PHE A 367 7.29 -16.36 -20.68
N PRO A 368 8.32 -15.52 -20.91
CA PRO A 368 8.82 -14.60 -19.89
C PRO A 368 7.75 -13.57 -19.47
N HIS A 369 8.06 -12.71 -18.50
CA HIS A 369 7.16 -11.63 -18.06
C HIS A 369 6.72 -10.73 -19.23
N ASN A 370 5.42 -10.64 -19.51
CA ASN A 370 4.92 -10.09 -20.79
C ASN A 370 3.55 -9.39 -20.71
N TYR A 371 3.18 -8.73 -21.81
CA TYR A 371 1.79 -8.57 -22.24
C TYR A 371 1.67 -8.86 -23.74
N ASN A 372 2.02 -10.09 -24.10
CA ASN A 372 2.18 -10.54 -25.47
C ASN A 372 0.83 -10.82 -26.17
N ALA A 373 0.84 -11.14 -27.47
CA ALA A 373 -0.35 -11.34 -28.28
C ALA A 373 -1.27 -12.46 -27.74
N VAL A 374 -0.70 -13.49 -27.09
CA VAL A 374 -1.48 -14.57 -26.47
C VAL A 374 -2.24 -14.07 -25.24
N SER A 375 -1.58 -13.28 -24.38
CA SER A 375 -2.20 -12.66 -23.22
C SER A 375 -3.28 -11.64 -23.63
N ARG A 376 -2.99 -10.81 -24.63
CA ARG A 376 -3.94 -9.83 -25.19
C ARG A 376 -5.15 -10.51 -25.83
N GLY A 377 -4.95 -11.58 -26.61
CA GLY A 377 -6.02 -12.39 -27.18
C GLY A 377 -6.97 -12.99 -26.14
N ALA A 378 -6.45 -13.38 -24.97
CA ALA A 378 -7.27 -13.85 -23.86
C ALA A 378 -8.14 -12.72 -23.29
N PHE A 379 -7.61 -11.51 -23.16
CA PHE A 379 -8.39 -10.34 -22.75
C PHE A 379 -9.48 -10.01 -23.77
N TYR A 380 -9.17 -9.94 -25.07
CA TYR A 380 -10.17 -9.65 -26.10
C TYR A 380 -11.30 -10.66 -26.12
N THR A 381 -10.96 -11.94 -26.01
CA THR A 381 -11.97 -13.01 -25.99
C THR A 381 -12.86 -12.91 -24.75
N TRP A 382 -12.28 -12.59 -23.59
CA TRP A 382 -13.04 -12.37 -22.36
C TRP A 382 -13.98 -11.16 -22.47
N LEU A 383 -13.47 -10.03 -22.97
CA LEU A 383 -14.23 -8.81 -23.22
C LEU A 383 -15.36 -9.06 -24.22
N ASN A 384 -15.07 -9.75 -25.33
CA ASN A 384 -16.04 -10.07 -26.38
C ASN A 384 -17.27 -10.80 -25.82
N ARG A 385 -17.04 -11.80 -24.96
CA ARG A 385 -18.12 -12.59 -24.33
C ARG A 385 -18.98 -11.74 -23.41
N HIS A 386 -18.34 -11.00 -22.50
CA HIS A 386 -19.06 -10.26 -21.46
C HIS A 386 -19.74 -9.00 -21.98
N PHE A 387 -19.13 -8.30 -22.94
CA PHE A 387 -19.70 -7.10 -23.55
C PHE A 387 -20.49 -7.38 -24.84
N LYS A 388 -20.59 -8.65 -25.25
CA LYS A 388 -21.36 -9.13 -26.41
C LYS A 388 -20.97 -8.40 -27.70
N LEU A 389 -19.67 -8.31 -27.97
CA LEU A 389 -19.13 -7.53 -29.11
C LEU A 389 -19.30 -8.23 -30.47
N GLY A 390 -19.77 -9.48 -30.48
CA GLY A 390 -20.09 -10.22 -31.71
C GLY A 390 -18.88 -10.66 -32.54
N GLN A 391 -17.67 -10.61 -31.98
CA GLN A 391 -16.45 -11.03 -32.68
C GLN A 391 -16.38 -12.56 -32.76
N LYS A 392 -15.82 -13.07 -33.87
CA LYS A 392 -15.51 -14.50 -34.00
C LYS A 392 -14.41 -14.88 -32.99
N GLU A 393 -14.64 -16.00 -32.29
CA GLU A 393 -13.68 -16.51 -31.30
C GLU A 393 -12.78 -17.62 -31.86
N PRO A 394 -11.51 -17.72 -31.40
CA PRO A 394 -10.83 -16.77 -30.53
C PRO A 394 -10.62 -15.42 -31.24
N VAL A 395 -10.64 -14.32 -30.49
CA VAL A 395 -10.39 -13.00 -31.07
C VAL A 395 -8.88 -12.85 -31.31
N ILE A 396 -8.51 -12.69 -32.57
CA ILE A 396 -7.13 -12.56 -33.03
C ILE A 396 -6.92 -11.14 -33.53
N GLU A 397 -5.78 -10.54 -33.17
CA GLU A 397 -5.38 -9.23 -33.67
C GLU A 397 -5.30 -9.20 -35.20
N ARG A 398 -5.50 -8.02 -35.78
CA ARG A 398 -5.12 -7.73 -37.17
C ARG A 398 -3.93 -6.80 -37.15
N ASP A 399 -3.05 -6.94 -38.15
CA ASP A 399 -1.92 -6.04 -38.28
C ASP A 399 -2.35 -4.58 -38.50
N TYR A 400 -1.47 -3.62 -38.23
CA TYR A 400 -1.70 -2.19 -38.42
C TYR A 400 -0.38 -1.44 -38.50
N GLU A 401 -0.37 -0.27 -39.13
CA GLU A 401 0.81 0.60 -39.16
C GLU A 401 0.98 1.37 -37.83
N PRO A 402 2.08 1.25 -37.08
CA PRO A 402 2.26 2.01 -35.84
C PRO A 402 2.29 3.51 -36.09
N LEU A 403 1.70 4.28 -35.18
CA LEU A 403 1.96 5.72 -35.12
C LEU A 403 3.33 5.95 -34.49
N LYS A 404 4.06 6.94 -35.02
CA LYS A 404 5.36 7.36 -34.49
C LYS A 404 5.19 8.18 -33.23
N ARG A 405 6.27 8.34 -32.47
CA ARG A 405 6.30 9.13 -31.23
C ARG A 405 5.71 10.52 -31.38
N GLU A 406 6.06 11.25 -32.44
CA GLU A 406 5.64 12.64 -32.67
C GLU A 406 4.11 12.75 -32.89
N GLN A 407 3.51 11.66 -33.37
CA GLN A 407 2.07 11.54 -33.58
C GLN A 407 1.32 11.19 -32.30
N LEU A 408 2.01 10.70 -31.27
CA LEU A 408 1.42 10.23 -30.01
C LEU A 408 1.70 11.17 -28.84
N THR A 409 2.84 11.87 -28.83
CA THR A 409 3.21 12.78 -27.73
C THR A 409 2.22 13.95 -27.62
N VAL A 410 1.75 14.22 -26.40
CA VAL A 410 0.67 15.19 -26.15
C VAL A 410 1.16 16.63 -26.08
N TRP A 411 2.45 16.84 -25.85
CA TRP A 411 3.05 18.16 -25.75
C TRP A 411 3.59 18.62 -27.11
N ASP A 412 3.33 19.87 -27.47
CA ASP A 412 3.83 20.51 -28.69
C ASP A 412 3.92 22.04 -28.51
N GLU A 413 4.17 22.79 -29.59
CA GLU A 413 4.30 24.26 -29.54
C GLU A 413 3.00 24.95 -29.10
N GLN A 414 1.83 24.36 -29.36
CA GLN A 414 0.52 24.90 -28.98
C GLN A 414 0.11 24.44 -27.58
N HIS A 415 0.63 23.30 -27.13
CA HIS A 415 0.36 22.66 -25.86
C HIS A 415 1.69 22.39 -25.12
N PRO A 416 2.34 23.43 -24.56
CA PRO A 416 3.65 23.28 -23.95
C PRO A 416 3.61 22.36 -22.73
N ALA A 417 4.67 21.55 -22.59
CA ALA A 417 4.81 20.63 -21.47
C ALA A 417 4.95 21.37 -20.12
N PRO A 418 4.46 20.79 -19.01
CA PRO A 418 4.77 21.31 -17.67
C PRO A 418 6.26 21.16 -17.36
N LYS A 419 6.74 21.88 -16.36
CA LYS A 419 8.13 21.74 -15.89
C LYS A 419 8.37 20.30 -15.41
N ALA A 420 9.37 19.64 -16.01
CA ALA A 420 9.72 18.27 -15.67
C ALA A 420 10.39 18.18 -14.29
N ALA A 421 10.05 17.14 -13.53
CA ALA A 421 10.65 16.81 -12.23
C ALA A 421 10.75 18.01 -11.27
N ASP A 422 9.70 18.83 -11.18
CA ASP A 422 9.75 20.08 -10.44
C ASP A 422 9.51 19.86 -8.93
N PRO A 423 10.51 20.09 -8.05
CA PRO A 423 10.35 19.92 -6.62
C PRO A 423 9.32 20.87 -5.98
N ASP A 424 9.11 22.04 -6.57
CA ASP A 424 8.13 23.00 -6.06
C ASP A 424 6.70 22.56 -6.37
N PHE A 425 6.47 22.02 -7.57
CA PHE A 425 5.22 21.34 -7.91
C PHE A 425 4.94 20.16 -6.97
N GLU A 426 5.93 19.32 -6.68
CA GLU A 426 5.77 18.22 -5.72
C GLU A 426 5.27 18.72 -4.36
N ARG A 427 5.95 19.72 -3.78
CA ARG A 427 5.56 20.30 -2.48
C ARG A 427 4.16 20.91 -2.53
N GLN A 428 3.85 21.64 -3.59
CA GLN A 428 2.56 22.29 -3.77
C GLN A 428 1.42 21.26 -3.85
N LEU A 429 1.59 20.21 -4.66
CA LEU A 429 0.60 19.15 -4.80
C LEU A 429 0.35 18.45 -3.45
N LEU A 430 1.43 18.07 -2.75
CA LEU A 430 1.31 17.43 -1.44
C LEU A 430 0.62 18.33 -0.42
N ARG A 431 0.96 19.62 -0.39
CA ARG A 431 0.29 20.57 0.51
C ARG A 431 -1.18 20.74 0.15
N GLN A 432 -1.51 20.88 -1.12
CA GLN A 432 -2.89 21.01 -1.59
C GLN A 432 -3.75 19.80 -1.18
N LEU A 433 -3.24 18.58 -1.37
CA LEU A 433 -3.94 17.36 -0.96
C LEU A 433 -4.11 17.27 0.56
N HIS A 434 -3.10 17.70 1.32
CA HIS A 434 -3.17 17.77 2.78
C HIS A 434 -4.23 18.76 3.24
N ASP A 435 -4.19 20.00 2.73
CA ASP A 435 -5.09 21.08 3.13
C ASP A 435 -6.55 20.74 2.78
N ASP A 436 -6.79 20.12 1.62
CA ASP A 436 -8.10 19.61 1.24
C ASP A 436 -8.59 18.52 2.21
N ALA A 437 -7.75 17.54 2.53
CA ALA A 437 -8.10 16.48 3.49
C ALA A 437 -8.38 17.06 4.89
N GLN A 438 -7.57 18.00 5.37
CA GLN A 438 -7.80 18.66 6.67
C GLN A 438 -9.11 19.43 6.70
N LYS A 439 -9.43 20.18 5.64
CA LYS A 439 -10.70 20.90 5.52
C LYS A 439 -11.89 19.94 5.57
N GLN A 440 -11.83 18.83 4.84
CA GLN A 440 -12.88 17.81 4.84
C GLN A 440 -13.01 17.15 6.23
N LEU A 441 -11.89 16.73 6.82
CA LEU A 441 -11.85 16.07 8.12
C LEU A 441 -12.28 16.96 9.29
N ALA A 442 -12.04 18.28 9.21
CA ALA A 442 -12.54 19.24 10.20
C ALA A 442 -14.08 19.29 10.20
N ALA A 443 -14.71 19.23 9.01
CA ALA A 443 -16.17 19.20 8.89
C ALA A 443 -16.79 17.92 9.48
N GLU A 444 -16.06 16.81 9.50
CA GLU A 444 -16.52 15.55 10.08
C GLU A 444 -16.47 15.53 11.62
N GLN A 445 -15.86 16.52 12.28
CA GLN A 445 -15.86 16.63 13.74
C GLN A 445 -17.16 17.23 14.30
N ALA A 446 -18.09 17.66 13.44
CA ALA A 446 -19.30 18.37 13.84
C ALA A 446 -20.23 17.55 14.76
N THR A 447 -20.27 16.22 14.63
CA THR A 447 -21.02 15.34 15.54
C THR A 447 -20.23 14.07 15.86
N PRO A 448 -20.50 13.40 17.02
CA PRO A 448 -19.85 12.14 17.36
C PRO A 448 -20.03 11.04 16.30
N GLU A 449 -21.18 10.99 15.63
CA GLU A 449 -21.48 10.00 14.59
C GLU A 449 -20.61 10.21 13.35
N ARG A 450 -20.48 11.46 12.91
CA ARG A 450 -19.59 11.83 11.78
C ARG A 450 -18.13 11.58 12.13
N PHE A 451 -17.72 11.95 13.35
CA PHE A 451 -16.36 11.71 13.82
C PHE A 451 -16.04 10.22 13.82
N ARG A 452 -16.89 9.38 14.41
CA ARG A 452 -16.71 7.91 14.43
C ARG A 452 -16.68 7.34 13.01
N LYS A 453 -17.52 7.85 12.10
CA LYS A 453 -17.55 7.39 10.71
C LYS A 453 -16.30 7.79 9.92
N ALA A 454 -15.73 8.96 10.15
CA ALA A 454 -14.55 9.41 9.41
C ALA A 454 -13.24 8.95 10.07
N TYR A 455 -13.03 9.34 11.33
CA TYR A 455 -11.83 9.06 12.11
C TYR A 455 -11.83 7.65 12.70
N GLY A 456 -12.95 7.20 13.27
CA GLY A 456 -13.03 5.84 13.84
C GLY A 456 -12.71 4.77 12.81
N ASN A 457 -13.38 4.84 11.65
CA ASN A 457 -13.09 3.96 10.51
C ASN A 457 -11.64 4.04 10.00
N ALA A 458 -10.96 5.19 10.16
CA ALA A 458 -9.55 5.33 9.81
C ALA A 458 -8.63 4.72 10.87
N PHE A 459 -8.90 4.97 12.15
CA PHE A 459 -8.20 4.33 13.26
C PHE A 459 -8.37 2.82 13.25
N ASP A 460 -9.54 2.30 12.89
CA ASP A 460 -9.78 0.86 12.74
C ASP A 460 -8.81 0.20 11.76
N ILE A 461 -8.38 0.92 10.72
CA ILE A 461 -7.39 0.44 9.74
C ILE A 461 -5.96 0.68 10.21
N ILE A 462 -5.66 1.89 10.71
CA ILE A 462 -4.30 2.27 11.13
C ILE A 462 -3.84 1.43 12.32
N LEU A 463 -4.74 1.25 13.30
CA LEU A 463 -4.47 0.47 14.50
C LEU A 463 -4.71 -1.02 14.26
N ASP A 464 -5.44 -1.42 13.21
CA ASP A 464 -5.80 -2.82 12.93
C ASP A 464 -6.35 -3.58 14.13
N GLY A 465 -7.23 -2.94 14.90
CA GLY A 465 -7.86 -3.54 16.07
C GLY A 465 -8.29 -2.53 17.13
N GLY A 466 -9.25 -2.96 17.97
CA GLY A 466 -9.67 -2.28 19.19
C GLY A 466 -9.94 -3.29 20.31
N LEU A 467 -10.46 -2.85 21.47
CA LEU A 467 -10.69 -3.74 22.63
C LEU A 467 -11.49 -5.01 22.29
N ALA A 468 -12.46 -4.92 21.38
CA ALA A 468 -13.26 -6.07 20.94
C ALA A 468 -12.48 -7.12 20.11
N GLU A 469 -11.26 -6.79 19.66
CA GLU A 469 -10.43 -7.60 18.74
C GLU A 469 -9.09 -8.01 19.39
N VAL A 470 -8.92 -7.78 20.70
CA VAL A 470 -7.70 -8.12 21.46
C VAL A 470 -7.42 -9.63 21.51
N GLY A 471 -8.46 -10.47 21.43
CA GLY A 471 -8.29 -11.93 21.47
C GLY A 471 -8.29 -12.51 22.89
N ASP A 472 -7.77 -13.73 23.03
CA ASP A 472 -7.71 -14.47 24.29
C ASP A 472 -6.43 -14.14 25.07
N VAL A 473 -6.58 -13.38 26.16
CA VAL A 473 -5.47 -12.95 27.02
C VAL A 473 -5.59 -13.58 28.41
N GLU A 474 -4.49 -14.17 28.89
CA GLU A 474 -4.40 -14.70 30.25
C GLU A 474 -3.11 -14.24 30.95
N LEU A 475 -3.13 -14.16 32.28
CA LEU A 475 -1.92 -13.98 33.08
C LEU A 475 -1.36 -15.35 33.50
N ALA A 476 -0.18 -15.68 32.99
CA ALA A 476 0.64 -16.76 33.51
C ALA A 476 1.50 -16.25 34.67
N GLU A 477 0.96 -16.30 35.90
CA GLU A 477 1.68 -15.91 37.11
C GLU A 477 2.87 -16.84 37.37
N THR A 478 4.07 -16.27 37.52
CA THR A 478 5.30 -17.02 37.81
C THR A 478 5.71 -16.92 39.27
N LYS A 479 5.37 -15.82 39.93
CA LYS A 479 5.70 -15.59 41.34
C LYS A 479 4.70 -14.63 41.98
N LYS A 480 4.27 -14.95 43.20
CA LYS A 480 3.50 -14.04 44.05
C LYS A 480 4.21 -13.84 45.39
N THR A 481 4.32 -12.59 45.82
CA THR A 481 5.00 -12.19 47.06
C THR A 481 4.05 -11.36 47.91
N ASP A 482 3.85 -11.74 49.18
CA ASP A 482 3.14 -10.89 50.14
C ASP A 482 4.07 -9.74 50.60
N ARG A 483 3.58 -8.51 50.53
CA ARG A 483 4.31 -7.28 50.88
C ARG A 483 3.63 -6.54 52.05
N GLY A 484 2.83 -7.24 52.85
CA GLY A 484 2.16 -6.70 54.02
C GLY A 484 0.76 -6.19 53.68
N SER A 485 0.60 -4.89 53.38
CA SER A 485 -0.69 -4.29 53.02
C SER A 485 -1.12 -4.55 51.57
N TRP A 486 -0.21 -5.09 50.75
CA TRP A 486 -0.41 -5.40 49.33
C TRP A 486 0.36 -6.67 48.94
N SER A 487 0.11 -7.19 47.74
CA SER A 487 0.85 -8.31 47.15
C SER A 487 1.41 -7.96 45.79
N GLU A 488 2.59 -8.49 45.47
CA GLU A 488 3.27 -8.36 44.19
C GLU A 488 3.15 -9.68 43.41
N SER A 489 2.48 -9.65 42.27
CA SER A 489 2.38 -10.77 41.33
C SER A 489 3.21 -10.47 40.08
N ASN A 490 4.14 -11.35 39.75
CA ASN A 490 4.97 -11.27 38.56
C ASN A 490 4.51 -12.36 37.59
N GLY A 491 4.41 -12.05 36.30
CA GLY A 491 3.95 -13.02 35.31
C GLY A 491 4.02 -12.51 33.88
N LEU A 492 3.63 -13.39 32.96
CA LEU A 492 3.48 -13.07 31.54
C LEU A 492 2.00 -12.88 31.22
N LEU A 493 1.62 -11.71 30.71
CA LEU A 493 0.35 -11.57 30.00
C LEU A 493 0.52 -12.21 28.63
N ARG A 494 -0.25 -13.26 28.35
CA ARG A 494 -0.16 -14.05 27.12
C ARG A 494 -1.37 -13.82 26.26
N ASN A 495 -1.16 -13.27 25.07
CA ASN A 495 -2.17 -13.21 24.03
C ASN A 495 -2.05 -14.47 23.16
N LYS A 496 -2.94 -15.45 23.37
CA LYS A 496 -2.90 -16.73 22.65
C LYS A 496 -3.34 -16.60 21.20
N THR A 497 -4.22 -15.63 20.91
CA THR A 497 -4.73 -15.39 19.57
C THR A 497 -3.61 -14.95 18.63
N TYR A 498 -2.75 -14.05 19.09
CA TYR A 498 -1.68 -13.46 18.27
C TYR A 498 -0.28 -14.00 18.57
N ARG A 499 -0.14 -14.87 19.58
CA ARG A 499 1.15 -15.42 20.08
C ARG A 499 2.09 -14.31 20.55
N GLU A 500 1.59 -13.47 21.45
CA GLU A 500 2.33 -12.35 22.03
C GLU A 500 2.47 -12.54 23.55
N GLU A 501 3.58 -12.10 24.13
CA GLU A 501 3.86 -12.25 25.56
C GLU A 501 4.41 -10.95 26.16
N LEU A 502 3.77 -10.44 27.22
CA LEU A 502 4.20 -9.22 27.90
C LEU A 502 4.61 -9.51 29.35
N PRO A 503 5.88 -9.30 29.72
CA PRO A 503 6.32 -9.33 31.12
C PRO A 503 5.63 -8.24 31.94
N ALA A 504 4.93 -8.64 33.00
CA ALA A 504 4.13 -7.76 33.84
C ALA A 504 4.41 -7.97 35.33
N VAL A 505 4.25 -6.87 36.07
CA VAL A 505 4.23 -6.80 37.54
C VAL A 505 2.90 -6.19 37.95
N ILE A 506 2.17 -6.87 38.83
CA ILE A 506 0.89 -6.44 39.36
C ILE A 506 1.04 -6.23 40.86
N CYS A 507 0.94 -4.98 41.29
CA CYS A 507 0.88 -4.59 42.68
C CYS A 507 -0.60 -4.46 43.07
N ALA A 508 -1.11 -5.38 43.88
CA ALA A 508 -2.52 -5.42 44.28
C ALA A 508 -2.68 -5.18 45.79
N PRO A 509 -3.45 -4.18 46.23
CA PRO A 509 -3.72 -3.97 47.66
C PRO A 509 -4.61 -5.09 48.21
N LYS A 510 -4.42 -5.46 49.49
CA LYS A 510 -5.28 -6.47 50.13
C LYS A 510 -6.73 -6.00 50.28
N GLN A 511 -6.94 -4.69 50.34
CA GLN A 511 -8.26 -4.05 50.31
C GLN A 511 -8.39 -3.27 48.99
N ALA A 512 -8.82 -3.96 47.93
CA ALA A 512 -8.99 -3.36 46.62
C ALA A 512 -10.31 -2.58 46.52
N ASN A 513 -10.27 -1.42 45.88
CA ASN A 513 -11.45 -0.59 45.59
C ASN A 513 -12.05 -0.85 44.19
N GLY A 514 -11.48 -1.81 43.43
CA GLY A 514 -11.91 -2.18 42.09
C GLY A 514 -11.30 -1.34 40.96
N HIS A 515 -10.50 -0.30 41.26
CA HIS A 515 -9.78 0.46 40.24
C HIS A 515 -8.41 -0.16 39.94
N THR A 516 -8.06 -0.17 38.65
CA THR A 516 -6.76 -0.60 38.14
C THR A 516 -6.10 0.54 37.38
N VAL A 517 -4.82 0.77 37.64
CA VAL A 517 -3.97 1.74 36.93
C VAL A 517 -2.93 0.97 36.13
N VAL A 518 -2.94 1.16 34.81
CA VAL A 518 -1.87 0.69 33.93
C VAL A 518 -0.77 1.75 33.87
N TRP A 519 0.39 1.44 34.44
CA TRP A 519 1.53 2.35 34.57
C TRP A 519 2.49 2.19 33.37
N LEU A 520 2.31 3.03 32.36
CA LEU A 520 3.10 2.98 31.13
C LEU A 520 4.28 3.95 31.19
N SER A 521 5.47 3.46 30.82
CA SER A 521 6.71 4.25 30.80
C SER A 521 7.68 3.75 29.74
N GLY A 522 8.60 4.62 29.30
CA GLY A 522 9.74 4.24 28.46
C GLY A 522 10.63 3.15 29.07
N ALA A 523 10.68 3.09 30.41
CA ALA A 523 11.42 2.09 31.18
C ALA A 523 10.63 0.78 31.44
N GLY A 524 9.44 0.63 30.85
CA GLY A 524 8.57 -0.52 31.07
C GLY A 524 8.16 -0.67 32.54
N LYS A 525 8.04 -1.91 33.02
CA LYS A 525 7.61 -2.22 34.38
C LYS A 525 8.61 -1.79 35.47
N SER A 526 9.88 -1.55 35.11
CA SER A 526 10.89 -1.00 36.03
C SER A 526 10.54 0.40 36.53
N ALA A 527 9.67 1.13 35.82
CA ALA A 527 9.20 2.44 36.26
C ALA A 527 8.31 2.40 37.52
N LEU A 528 7.91 1.21 38.00
CA LEU A 528 7.22 1.07 39.27
C LEU A 528 8.14 1.24 40.48
N TYR A 529 9.46 1.11 40.28
CA TYR A 529 10.44 1.03 41.35
C TYR A 529 11.43 2.20 41.32
N THR A 530 11.93 2.56 42.49
CA THR A 530 13.05 3.47 42.71
C THR A 530 14.39 2.74 42.56
N ALA A 531 15.50 3.49 42.58
CA ALA A 531 16.85 2.92 42.43
C ALA A 531 17.27 1.96 43.57
N ASP A 532 16.62 2.02 44.73
CA ASP A 532 16.86 1.11 45.86
C ASP A 532 15.93 -0.11 45.85
N GLY A 533 15.06 -0.24 44.83
CA GLY A 533 14.12 -1.36 44.68
C GLY A 533 12.83 -1.22 45.47
N SER A 534 12.61 -0.10 46.18
CA SER A 534 11.29 0.21 46.74
C SER A 534 10.32 0.70 45.65
N LEU A 535 9.02 0.77 45.93
CA LEU A 535 8.05 1.32 44.97
C LEU A 535 8.18 2.84 44.89
N GLN A 536 7.95 3.39 43.71
CA GLN A 536 7.85 4.84 43.53
C GLN A 536 6.79 5.42 44.51
N PRO A 537 7.02 6.62 45.09
CA PRO A 537 6.08 7.24 46.02
C PRO A 537 4.65 7.37 45.47
N GLU A 538 4.52 7.67 44.18
CA GLU A 538 3.25 7.80 43.46
C GLU A 538 2.52 6.46 43.34
N VAL A 539 3.26 5.39 43.04
CA VAL A 539 2.72 4.02 42.98
C VAL A 539 2.24 3.59 44.36
N THR A 540 3.01 3.89 45.41
CA THR A 540 2.63 3.62 46.80
C THR A 540 1.35 4.38 47.17
N LYS A 541 1.20 5.64 46.76
CA LYS A 541 0.00 6.44 46.99
C LYS A 541 -1.24 5.82 46.33
N LEU A 542 -1.11 5.31 45.09
CA LEU A 542 -2.19 4.60 44.38
C LEU A 542 -2.58 3.31 45.11
N LEU A 543 -1.61 2.48 45.52
CA LEU A 543 -1.89 1.27 46.29
C LEU A 543 -2.60 1.56 47.61
N ASN A 544 -2.16 2.58 48.34
CA ASN A 544 -2.76 2.98 49.62
C ASN A 544 -4.20 3.50 49.47
N SER A 545 -4.57 3.99 48.28
CA SER A 545 -5.96 4.37 47.96
C SER A 545 -6.87 3.17 47.65
N GLY A 546 -6.30 1.96 47.58
CA GLY A 546 -7.00 0.73 47.22
C GLY A 546 -6.96 0.38 45.72
N ALA A 547 -6.22 1.12 44.89
CA ALA A 547 -6.10 0.82 43.46
C ALA A 547 -5.02 -0.23 43.20
N THR A 548 -5.29 -1.18 42.29
CA THR A 548 -4.26 -2.08 41.74
C THR A 548 -3.40 -1.31 40.73
N VAL A 549 -2.09 -1.54 40.72
CA VAL A 549 -1.17 -0.92 39.75
C VAL A 549 -0.46 -2.00 38.94
N ILE A 550 -0.52 -1.91 37.62
CA ILE A 550 0.11 -2.85 36.69
C ILE A 550 1.24 -2.13 35.95
N GLY A 551 2.45 -2.63 36.05
CA GLY A 551 3.58 -2.24 35.20
C GLY A 551 3.86 -3.33 34.19
N VAL A 552 4.11 -2.96 32.94
CA VAL A 552 4.32 -3.91 31.83
C VAL A 552 5.49 -3.48 30.96
N ASP A 553 6.26 -4.46 30.47
CA ASP A 553 7.23 -4.26 29.41
C ASP A 553 6.52 -4.43 28.06
N LEU A 554 6.30 -3.35 27.32
CA LEU A 554 5.77 -3.42 25.95
C LEU A 554 6.85 -3.89 24.98
N LEU A 555 6.47 -4.21 23.74
CA LEU A 555 7.40 -4.65 22.70
C LEU A 555 8.62 -3.71 22.60
N TYR A 556 9.81 -4.29 22.68
CA TYR A 556 11.11 -3.59 22.73
C TYR A 556 11.29 -2.64 23.94
N GLN A 557 10.78 -3.02 25.10
CA GLN A 557 11.08 -2.42 26.40
C GLN A 557 11.50 -3.50 27.41
N GLY A 558 12.21 -3.10 28.47
CA GLY A 558 12.56 -3.96 29.59
C GLY A 558 13.11 -5.32 29.15
N GLU A 559 12.43 -6.41 29.49
CA GLU A 559 12.88 -7.77 29.20
C GLU A 559 12.85 -8.17 27.71
N PHE A 560 12.31 -7.34 26.81
CA PHE A 560 12.51 -7.49 25.37
C PHE A 560 13.91 -7.04 24.89
N LEU A 561 14.68 -6.34 25.73
CA LEU A 561 15.97 -5.76 25.37
C LEU A 561 17.10 -6.70 25.83
N ALA A 562 17.64 -7.52 24.93
CA ALA A 562 18.70 -8.48 25.24
C ALA A 562 19.97 -7.83 25.82
N ASP A 563 20.29 -6.61 25.39
CA ASP A 563 21.45 -5.82 25.85
C ASP A 563 21.05 -4.63 26.74
N GLY A 564 19.77 -4.55 27.14
CA GLY A 564 19.21 -3.45 27.94
C GLY A 564 19.14 -2.10 27.22
N LYS A 565 19.48 -2.02 25.92
CA LYS A 565 19.50 -0.74 25.19
C LYS A 565 18.17 -0.50 24.47
N PRO A 566 17.56 0.68 24.63
CA PRO A 566 16.37 1.04 23.86
C PRO A 566 16.65 1.01 22.35
N LEU A 567 15.60 0.74 21.56
CA LEU A 567 15.69 0.85 20.12
C LEU A 567 16.03 2.28 19.69
N ALA A 568 17.17 2.45 19.03
CA ALA A 568 17.54 3.71 18.39
C ALA A 568 16.79 3.95 17.07
N ARG A 569 16.27 2.89 16.44
CA ARG A 569 15.53 2.93 15.18
C ARG A 569 14.50 1.82 15.13
N THR A 570 13.38 2.09 14.47
CA THR A 570 12.39 1.04 14.18
C THR A 570 13.02 -0.07 13.33
N PRO A 571 12.71 -1.36 13.61
CA PRO A 571 13.07 -2.45 12.72
C PRO A 571 12.49 -2.23 11.32
N ARG A 572 13.25 -2.67 10.30
CA ARG A 572 12.87 -2.60 8.89
C ARG A 572 13.28 -3.88 8.21
N VAL A 573 12.57 -4.25 7.15
CA VAL A 573 12.99 -5.35 6.27
C VAL A 573 14.36 -5.03 5.68
N LYS A 574 15.11 -6.07 5.32
CA LYS A 574 16.42 -5.90 4.67
C LYS A 574 16.20 -5.39 3.24
N ASN A 575 16.29 -4.08 3.05
CA ASN A 575 16.15 -3.44 1.74
C ASN A 575 17.16 -2.28 1.63
N PRO A 576 17.91 -2.16 0.50
CA PRO A 576 18.84 -1.04 0.31
C PRO A 576 18.15 0.32 0.13
N ARG A 577 16.85 0.33 -0.18
CA ARG A 577 16.05 1.55 -0.39
C ARG A 577 15.47 2.06 0.93
N GLU A 578 15.50 3.37 1.12
CA GLU A 578 14.95 4.06 2.29
C GLU A 578 13.47 4.42 2.15
N ALA A 579 12.71 3.66 1.35
CA ALA A 579 11.27 3.80 1.19
C ALA A 579 10.54 3.04 2.30
N ALA A 580 9.85 3.77 3.18
CA ALA A 580 9.04 3.22 4.27
C ALA A 580 8.01 2.15 3.84
N PRO A 581 7.33 2.28 2.67
CA PRO A 581 6.35 1.30 2.22
C PRO A 581 6.85 -0.14 2.08
N TYR A 582 8.14 -0.37 1.83
CA TYR A 582 8.68 -1.74 1.77
C TYR A 582 8.67 -2.45 3.13
N THR A 583 8.63 -1.71 4.23
CA THR A 583 8.44 -2.28 5.58
C THR A 583 6.98 -2.13 6.01
N PHE A 584 6.49 -0.89 6.06
CA PHE A 584 5.20 -0.58 6.68
C PHE A 584 4.00 -0.79 5.76
N GLY A 585 4.23 -1.10 4.48
CA GLY A 585 3.19 -1.64 3.62
C GLY A 585 2.78 -3.05 4.00
N TYR A 586 3.59 -3.78 4.78
CA TYR A 586 3.41 -5.21 5.06
C TYR A 586 3.36 -5.54 6.56
N ASN A 587 3.87 -4.65 7.40
CA ASN A 587 4.00 -4.84 8.84
C ASN A 587 3.46 -3.62 9.57
N HIS A 588 2.93 -3.81 10.79
CA HIS A 588 2.56 -2.70 11.65
C HIS A 588 3.78 -1.89 12.07
N ALA A 589 3.58 -0.59 12.27
CA ALA A 589 4.58 0.24 12.93
C ALA A 589 4.69 -0.12 14.42
N LEU A 590 5.85 0.14 15.03
CA LEU A 590 6.06 -0.12 16.46
C LEU A 590 5.00 0.56 17.35
N PHE A 591 4.55 1.75 16.97
CA PHE A 591 3.47 2.43 17.67
C PHE A 591 2.20 1.57 17.76
N VAL A 592 1.79 0.96 16.65
CA VAL A 592 0.59 0.12 16.58
C VAL A 592 0.75 -1.15 17.42
N HIS A 593 1.90 -1.83 17.34
CA HIS A 593 2.20 -2.98 18.20
C HIS A 593 2.10 -2.62 19.69
N ARG A 594 2.62 -1.47 20.10
CA ARG A 594 2.53 -1.03 21.50
C ARG A 594 1.12 -0.62 21.90
N VAL A 595 0.30 -0.14 20.96
CA VAL A 595 -1.14 0.05 21.23
C VAL A 595 -1.80 -1.30 21.48
N HIS A 596 -1.51 -2.34 20.68
CA HIS A 596 -2.01 -3.70 20.93
C HIS A 596 -1.56 -4.29 22.26
N ASP A 597 -0.30 -4.04 22.65
CA ASP A 597 0.22 -4.45 23.96
C ASP A 597 -0.59 -3.83 25.09
N VAL A 598 -0.84 -2.52 25.01
CA VAL A 598 -1.64 -1.79 26.00
C VAL A 598 -3.08 -2.31 26.04
N LEU A 599 -3.68 -2.56 24.87
CA LEU A 599 -5.03 -3.12 24.78
C LEU A 599 -5.10 -4.55 25.33
N SER A 600 -4.02 -5.32 25.29
CA SER A 600 -3.96 -6.65 25.93
C SER A 600 -3.86 -6.59 27.46
N VAL A 601 -3.44 -5.46 28.02
CA VAL A 601 -3.37 -5.25 29.48
C VAL A 601 -4.71 -4.80 30.06
N VAL A 602 -5.52 -4.09 29.27
CA VAL A 602 -6.85 -3.57 29.64
C VAL A 602 -7.90 -4.65 29.47
#